data_AF-A0A520QNC5-F1
#
_entry.id   AF-A0A520QNC5-F1
#
_cell.length_a   1.000
_cell.length_b   1.000
_cell.length_c   1.000
_cell.angle_alpha   90.00
_cell.angle_beta   90.00
_cell.angle_gamma   90.00
#
_symmetry.space_group_name_H-M   'P 1'
#
loop_
_entity.id
_entity.type
_entity.pdbx_description
1 polymer ?
#
loop_
_entity_poly.entity_id
_entity_poly.type
_entity_poly.pdbx_seq_one_letter_code
_entity_poly.pdbx_strand_id
1 'polypeptide(L)'
;MVGITFDRINRLEFYFRPVASVGDQLRQARESQGLTVPEVVDQTKMKTDQVQALESGDWSIFAAPVYTRGFVRNYATLLKLDSEALLDALDLELGQSQPAVAEADGDSPLRAGVIDGLMLHFSGVKWRAVIPIFMIVAMAVGGFFAADYWRDYQSRDHLEGLGSGLNDAPVPGNEDQLPVITNAPPSAAEGS
;
A
#
# COMPACT_ATOMS: atom_id res chain seq x y z
N MET A 1 3.76 -16.52 -74.66
CA MET A 1 2.66 -16.09 -73.78
C MET A 1 2.85 -16.80 -72.45
N VAL A 2 3.61 -16.17 -71.54
CA VAL A 2 4.09 -16.76 -70.26
C VAL A 2 3.64 -15.82 -69.15
N GLY A 3 3.06 -16.32 -68.05
CA GLY A 3 2.69 -15.45 -66.94
C GLY A 3 1.81 -16.02 -65.83
N ILE A 4 2.22 -17.12 -65.21
CA ILE A 4 2.17 -17.31 -63.74
C ILE A 4 0.77 -17.48 -63.11
N THR A 5 0.32 -18.73 -63.14
CA THR A 5 -0.28 -19.42 -62.00
C THR A 5 0.74 -19.55 -60.85
N PHE A 6 0.64 -18.80 -59.74
CA PHE A 6 1.29 -19.21 -58.47
C PHE A 6 0.83 -18.51 -57.15
N ASP A 7 -0.05 -17.50 -57.12
CA ASP A 7 -0.24 -16.74 -55.86
C ASP A 7 -1.35 -17.24 -54.91
N ARG A 8 -2.16 -18.24 -55.31
CA ARG A 8 -3.35 -18.62 -54.50
C ARG A 8 -3.06 -19.56 -53.32
N ILE A 9 -1.90 -20.23 -53.29
CA ILE A 9 -1.59 -21.27 -52.30
C ILE A 9 -0.97 -20.68 -51.02
N ASN A 10 -0.23 -19.56 -51.10
CA ASN A 10 0.40 -18.94 -49.93
C ASN A 10 -0.53 -18.09 -49.04
N ARG A 11 -1.74 -17.78 -49.50
CA ARG A 11 -2.68 -16.94 -48.73
C ARG A 11 -3.38 -17.71 -47.60
N LEU A 12 -3.40 -19.05 -47.63
CA LEU A 12 -4.09 -19.86 -46.62
C LEU A 12 -3.23 -20.19 -45.39
N GLU A 13 -1.90 -20.18 -45.53
CA GLU A 13 -0.95 -20.35 -44.41
C GLU A 13 -0.96 -19.15 -43.45
N PHE A 14 -1.34 -17.96 -43.94
CA PHE A 14 -1.33 -16.72 -43.16
C PHE A 14 -2.54 -16.57 -42.22
N TYR A 15 -3.64 -17.30 -42.46
CA TYR A 15 -4.89 -17.17 -41.70
C TYR A 15 -4.97 -18.09 -40.47
N PHE A 16 -4.10 -19.08 -40.35
CA PHE A 16 -4.02 -19.93 -39.17
C PHE A 16 -2.81 -19.54 -38.31
N ARG A 17 -2.68 -18.25 -38.00
CA ARG A 17 -1.84 -17.85 -36.88
C ARG A 17 -2.70 -18.08 -35.64
N PRO A 18 -2.49 -19.16 -34.86
CA PRO A 18 -3.21 -19.33 -33.61
C PRO A 18 -3.04 -18.04 -32.80
N VAL A 19 -4.15 -17.49 -32.31
CA VAL A 19 -4.11 -16.35 -31.40
C VAL A 19 -3.18 -16.77 -30.26
N ALA A 20 -2.09 -16.03 -30.07
CA ALA A 20 -1.10 -16.37 -29.06
C ALA A 20 -1.78 -16.40 -27.69
N SER A 21 -1.56 -17.47 -26.92
CA SER A 21 -2.16 -17.59 -25.60
C SER A 21 -1.70 -16.47 -24.69
N VAL A 22 -2.43 -16.21 -23.61
CA VAL A 22 -2.03 -15.25 -22.57
C VAL A 22 -0.61 -15.54 -22.08
N GLY A 23 -0.28 -16.81 -21.84
CA GLY A 23 1.07 -17.22 -21.43
C GLY A 23 2.14 -16.92 -22.48
N ASP A 24 1.85 -17.20 -23.76
CA ASP A 24 2.75 -16.88 -24.86
C ASP A 24 2.99 -15.37 -24.99
N GLN A 25 1.95 -14.56 -24.81
CA GLN A 25 2.06 -13.10 -24.85
C GLN A 25 2.95 -12.57 -23.72
N LEU A 26 2.78 -13.07 -22.50
CA LEU A 26 3.62 -12.70 -21.35
C LEU A 26 5.08 -13.09 -21.59
N ARG A 27 5.31 -14.32 -22.06
CA ARG A 27 6.66 -14.83 -22.36
C ARG A 27 7.34 -14.02 -23.46
N GLN A 28 6.67 -13.79 -24.58
CA GLN A 28 7.22 -13.03 -25.70
C GLN A 28 7.54 -11.59 -25.28
N ALA A 29 6.67 -10.96 -24.48
CA ALA A 29 6.92 -9.63 -23.96
C ALA A 29 8.13 -9.60 -23.00
N ARG A 30 8.27 -10.58 -22.10
CA ARG A 30 9.47 -10.72 -21.25
C ARG A 30 10.73 -10.84 -22.10
N GLU A 31 10.74 -11.77 -23.05
CA GLU A 31 11.88 -12.03 -23.92
C GLU A 31 12.24 -10.80 -24.78
N SER A 32 11.24 -10.05 -25.27
CA SER A 32 11.45 -8.81 -26.03
C SER A 32 12.11 -7.69 -25.23
N GLN A 33 11.95 -7.70 -23.90
CA GLN A 33 12.60 -6.76 -22.99
C GLN A 33 13.95 -7.28 -22.46
N GLY A 34 14.37 -8.48 -22.87
CA GLY A 34 15.61 -9.10 -22.41
C GLY A 34 15.58 -9.53 -20.93
N LEU A 35 14.41 -9.59 -20.31
CA LEU A 35 14.25 -9.94 -18.90
C LEU A 35 14.37 -11.47 -18.72
N THR A 36 15.09 -11.87 -17.69
CA THR A 36 15.17 -13.26 -17.25
C THR A 36 14.05 -13.59 -16.26
N VAL A 37 13.72 -14.87 -16.11
CA VAL A 37 12.72 -15.33 -15.12
C VAL A 37 13.09 -14.90 -13.68
N PRO A 38 14.36 -15.01 -13.22
CA PRO A 38 14.75 -14.52 -11.90
C PRO A 38 14.52 -13.01 -11.70
N GLU A 39 14.80 -12.18 -12.72
CA GLU A 39 14.56 -10.74 -12.64
C GLU A 39 13.06 -10.40 -12.53
N VAL A 40 12.21 -11.19 -13.18
CA VAL A 40 10.75 -11.06 -13.05
C VAL A 40 10.31 -11.47 -11.64
N VAL A 41 10.81 -12.59 -11.12
CA VAL A 41 10.56 -13.05 -9.75
C VAL A 41 10.93 -11.96 -8.73
N ASP A 42 12.10 -11.35 -8.88
CA ASP A 42 12.58 -10.31 -7.98
C ASP A 42 11.71 -9.06 -8.00
N GLN A 43 11.19 -8.67 -9.17
CA GLN A 43 10.37 -7.48 -9.34
C GLN A 43 8.90 -7.69 -8.94
N THR A 44 8.34 -8.86 -9.25
CA THR A 44 6.90 -9.16 -9.00
C THR A 44 6.64 -9.85 -7.67
N LYS A 45 7.68 -10.38 -7.02
CA LYS A 45 7.62 -11.22 -5.81
C LYS A 45 6.83 -12.52 -5.99
N MET A 46 6.63 -12.95 -7.24
CA MET A 46 6.09 -14.27 -7.56
C MET A 46 7.18 -15.34 -7.39
N LYS A 47 6.79 -16.59 -7.13
CA LYS A 47 7.73 -17.72 -7.14
C LYS A 47 8.12 -18.07 -8.58
N THR A 48 9.30 -18.63 -8.78
CA THR A 48 9.77 -19.10 -10.10
C THR A 48 8.76 -20.02 -10.77
N ASP A 49 8.21 -20.99 -10.03
CA ASP A 49 7.21 -21.94 -10.54
C ASP A 49 5.94 -21.23 -11.02
N GLN A 50 5.54 -20.14 -10.35
CA GLN A 50 4.38 -19.34 -10.75
C GLN A 50 4.65 -18.59 -12.05
N VAL A 51 5.82 -17.97 -12.19
CA VAL A 51 6.20 -17.27 -13.44
C VAL A 51 6.23 -18.24 -14.61
N GLN A 52 6.83 -19.42 -14.42
CA GLN A 52 6.89 -20.45 -15.46
C GLN A 52 5.50 -20.96 -15.83
N ALA A 53 4.64 -21.21 -14.85
CA ALA A 53 3.27 -21.64 -15.08
C ALA A 53 2.44 -20.59 -15.82
N LEU A 54 2.60 -19.30 -15.50
CA LEU A 54 1.96 -18.22 -16.25
C LEU A 54 2.41 -18.23 -17.72
N GLU A 55 3.70 -18.36 -17.98
CA GLU A 55 4.26 -18.39 -19.35
C GLU A 55 3.87 -19.65 -20.14
N SER A 56 3.64 -20.77 -19.46
CA SER A 56 3.20 -22.02 -20.08
C SER A 56 1.69 -22.16 -20.19
N GLY A 57 0.92 -21.21 -19.65
CA GLY A 57 -0.54 -21.31 -19.55
C GLY A 57 -1.03 -22.42 -18.61
N ASP A 58 -0.21 -22.87 -17.66
CA ASP A 58 -0.63 -23.86 -16.66
C ASP A 58 -1.38 -23.17 -15.52
N TRP A 59 -2.70 -23.04 -15.70
CA TRP A 59 -3.56 -22.41 -14.72
C TRP A 59 -3.88 -23.33 -13.52
N SER A 60 -3.58 -24.62 -13.61
CA SER A 60 -3.96 -25.63 -12.61
C SER A 60 -3.22 -25.49 -11.28
N ILE A 61 -2.03 -24.88 -11.31
CA ILE A 61 -1.22 -24.65 -10.10
C ILE A 61 -1.83 -23.61 -9.15
N PHE A 62 -2.75 -22.78 -9.65
CA PHE A 62 -3.36 -21.71 -8.88
C PHE A 62 -4.61 -22.21 -8.18
N ALA A 63 -4.66 -22.09 -6.85
CA ALA A 63 -5.76 -22.61 -6.03
C ALA A 63 -7.14 -22.01 -6.36
N ALA A 64 -7.19 -20.83 -6.98
CA ALA A 64 -8.42 -20.19 -7.43
C ALA A 64 -8.15 -19.25 -8.62
N PRO A 65 -9.08 -19.13 -9.59
CA PRO A 65 -8.93 -18.25 -10.77
C PRO A 65 -8.65 -16.78 -10.45
N VAL A 66 -9.14 -16.30 -9.30
CA VAL A 66 -8.90 -14.93 -8.81
C VAL A 66 -7.41 -14.66 -8.61
N TYR A 67 -6.64 -15.66 -8.16
CA TYR A 67 -5.19 -15.53 -8.00
C TYR A 67 -4.50 -15.40 -9.35
N THR A 68 -4.91 -16.20 -10.33
CA THR A 68 -4.37 -16.15 -11.71
C THR A 68 -4.54 -14.74 -12.30
N ARG A 69 -5.73 -14.14 -12.22
CA ARG A 69 -5.95 -12.74 -12.66
C ARG A 69 -5.01 -11.76 -11.97
N GLY A 70 -4.83 -11.89 -10.66
CA GLY A 70 -3.95 -11.01 -9.89
C GLY A 70 -2.49 -11.10 -10.36
N PHE A 71 -1.99 -12.32 -10.57
CA PHE A 71 -0.63 -12.55 -11.03
C PHE A 71 -0.41 -12.10 -12.47
N VAL A 72 -1.35 -12.41 -13.37
CA VAL A 72 -1.32 -11.94 -14.76
C VAL A 72 -1.32 -10.41 -14.83
N ARG A 73 -2.16 -9.73 -14.03
CA ARG A 73 -2.17 -8.25 -13.95
C ARG A 73 -0.83 -7.70 -13.46
N ASN A 74 -0.27 -8.25 -12.38
CA ASN A 74 1.03 -7.82 -11.84
C ASN A 74 2.13 -7.97 -12.90
N TYR A 75 2.15 -9.11 -13.58
CA TYR A 75 3.16 -9.39 -14.60
C TYR A 75 2.98 -8.51 -15.84
N ALA A 76 1.75 -8.35 -16.34
CA ALA A 76 1.44 -7.43 -17.45
C ALA A 76 1.86 -5.98 -17.13
N THR A 77 1.67 -5.55 -15.88
CA THR A 77 2.09 -4.22 -15.40
C THR A 77 3.61 -4.06 -15.45
N LEU A 78 4.37 -5.06 -14.98
CA LEU A 78 5.82 -5.08 -15.10
C LEU A 78 6.26 -4.95 -16.57
N LEU A 79 5.62 -5.72 -17.45
CA LEU A 79 5.93 -5.77 -18.87
C LEU A 79 5.34 -4.60 -19.68
N LYS A 80 4.63 -3.67 -19.04
CA LYS A 80 3.96 -2.52 -19.69
C LYS A 80 3.00 -2.93 -20.81
N LEU A 81 2.35 -4.08 -20.65
CA LEU A 81 1.29 -4.55 -21.52
C LEU A 81 -0.05 -3.93 -21.11
N ASP A 82 -1.02 -3.94 -22.02
CA ASP A 82 -2.40 -3.62 -21.67
C ASP A 82 -2.98 -4.75 -20.81
N SER A 83 -3.04 -4.51 -19.50
CA SER A 83 -3.51 -5.50 -18.55
C SER A 83 -4.99 -5.82 -18.72
N GLU A 84 -5.83 -4.87 -19.15
CA GLU A 84 -7.27 -5.15 -19.27
C GLU A 84 -7.52 -6.07 -20.47
N ALA A 85 -6.94 -5.76 -21.63
CA ALA A 85 -7.05 -6.62 -22.81
C ALA A 85 -6.52 -8.04 -22.58
N LEU A 86 -5.43 -8.17 -21.81
CA LEU A 86 -4.79 -9.44 -21.51
C LEU A 86 -5.60 -10.26 -20.48
N LEU A 87 -6.31 -9.60 -19.57
CA LEU A 87 -7.24 -10.25 -18.64
C LEU A 87 -8.53 -10.68 -19.32
N ASP A 88 -9.04 -9.92 -20.29
CA ASP A 88 -10.19 -10.34 -21.10
C ASP A 88 -9.87 -11.61 -21.90
N ALA A 89 -8.67 -11.69 -22.48
CA ALA A 89 -8.18 -12.90 -23.14
C ALA A 89 -8.05 -14.08 -22.15
N LEU A 90 -7.57 -13.82 -20.92
CA LEU A 90 -7.45 -14.83 -19.87
C LEU A 90 -8.82 -15.38 -19.45
N ASP A 91 -9.83 -14.52 -19.30
CA ASP A 91 -11.18 -14.94 -18.94
C ASP A 91 -11.77 -15.88 -20.00
N LEU A 92 -11.51 -15.59 -21.28
CA LEU A 92 -11.87 -16.48 -22.38
C LEU A 92 -11.15 -17.84 -22.26
N GLU A 93 -9.84 -17.86 -22.02
CA GLU A 93 -9.07 -19.11 -21.87
C GLU A 93 -9.50 -19.95 -20.67
N LEU A 94 -9.73 -19.31 -19.52
CA LEU A 94 -10.18 -19.99 -18.30
C LEU A 94 -11.62 -20.52 -18.45
N GLY A 95 -12.49 -19.77 -19.14
CA GLY A 95 -13.85 -20.20 -19.45
C GLY A 95 -13.92 -21.41 -20.39
N GLN A 96 -12.93 -21.58 -21.28
CA GLN A 96 -12.82 -22.77 -22.15
C GLN A 96 -12.14 -23.96 -21.44
N SER A 97 -11.30 -23.70 -20.44
CA SER A 97 -10.52 -24.72 -19.73
C SER A 97 -11.27 -25.40 -18.58
N GLN A 98 -12.46 -24.91 -18.21
CA GLN A 98 -13.30 -25.50 -17.18
C GLN A 98 -14.41 -26.33 -17.83
N PRO A 99 -14.36 -27.69 -17.78
CA PRO A 99 -15.54 -28.47 -18.13
C PRO A 99 -16.63 -28.13 -17.11
N ALA A 100 -17.87 -28.01 -17.58
CA ALA A 100 -19.04 -27.79 -16.77
C ALA A 100 -19.13 -28.83 -15.63
N VAL A 101 -18.61 -28.48 -14.47
CA VAL A 101 -19.07 -29.02 -13.18
C VAL A 101 -19.90 -27.90 -12.55
N ALA A 102 -20.94 -27.52 -13.30
CA ALA A 102 -22.03 -26.68 -12.86
C ALA A 102 -23.24 -27.60 -12.69
N GLU A 103 -23.20 -28.46 -11.67
CA GLU A 103 -24.40 -29.06 -11.09
C GLU A 103 -24.10 -29.42 -9.64
N ALA A 104 -24.10 -28.39 -8.80
CA ALA A 104 -24.39 -28.51 -7.38
C ALA A 104 -25.31 -27.33 -7.04
N ASP A 105 -26.58 -27.67 -7.11
CA ASP A 105 -27.78 -27.00 -6.60
C ASP A 105 -27.55 -26.07 -5.40
N GLY A 106 -28.25 -24.93 -5.39
CA GLY A 106 -28.38 -24.05 -4.24
C GLY A 106 -27.83 -22.64 -4.43
N ASP A 107 -28.67 -21.76 -4.97
CA ASP A 107 -28.83 -20.37 -4.55
C ASP A 107 -27.58 -19.67 -3.98
N SER A 108 -26.76 -19.09 -4.86
CA SER A 108 -25.78 -18.08 -4.45
C SER A 108 -25.63 -16.97 -5.50
N PRO A 109 -26.57 -16.00 -5.56
CA PRO A 109 -26.40 -14.77 -6.34
C PRO A 109 -25.43 -13.77 -5.65
N LEU A 110 -24.43 -14.25 -4.90
CA LEU A 110 -23.61 -13.44 -4.00
C LEU A 110 -22.13 -13.33 -4.36
N ARG A 111 -21.72 -13.73 -5.56
CA ARG A 111 -20.36 -13.45 -6.07
C ARG A 111 -20.28 -12.51 -7.27
N ALA A 112 -21.38 -12.25 -7.96
CA ALA A 112 -21.42 -11.29 -9.07
C ALA A 112 -21.66 -9.84 -8.60
N GLY A 113 -22.43 -9.62 -7.53
CA GLY A 113 -22.79 -8.25 -7.09
C GLY A 113 -21.69 -7.48 -6.34
N VAL A 114 -20.75 -8.17 -5.69
CA VAL A 114 -19.68 -7.53 -4.90
C VAL A 114 -18.54 -6.98 -5.76
N ILE A 115 -18.27 -7.62 -6.89
CA ILE A 115 -17.28 -7.18 -7.88
C ILE A 115 -17.84 -6.11 -8.80
N ASP A 116 -19.14 -6.10 -9.07
CA ASP A 116 -19.80 -5.04 -9.84
C ASP A 116 -19.74 -3.67 -9.12
N GLY A 117 -19.89 -3.67 -7.79
CA GLY A 117 -19.73 -2.46 -6.95
C GLY A 117 -18.30 -1.96 -6.80
N LEU A 118 -17.30 -2.83 -6.94
CA LEU A 118 -15.88 -2.47 -6.88
C LEU A 118 -15.34 -2.05 -8.27
N MET A 119 -15.86 -2.65 -9.34
CA MET A 119 -15.44 -2.44 -10.73
C MET A 119 -15.88 -1.07 -11.27
N LEU A 120 -16.99 -0.53 -10.77
CA LEU A 120 -17.41 0.85 -11.07
C LEU A 120 -16.61 1.93 -10.28
N HIS A 121 -15.77 1.56 -9.33
CA HIS A 121 -15.06 2.51 -8.45
C HIS A 121 -13.69 2.96 -8.99
N PHE A 122 -13.12 2.26 -9.97
CA PHE A 122 -11.75 2.53 -10.44
C PHE A 122 -11.62 3.35 -11.73
N SER A 123 -12.73 3.75 -12.36
CA SER A 123 -12.68 4.47 -13.66
C SER A 123 -12.75 6.01 -13.55
N GLY A 124 -13.22 6.57 -12.42
CA GLY A 124 -13.56 8.02 -12.35
C GLY A 124 -12.94 8.84 -11.22
N VAL A 125 -12.33 8.23 -10.20
CA VAL A 125 -11.90 8.98 -9.02
C VAL A 125 -10.43 9.36 -9.14
N LYS A 126 -10.19 10.63 -9.42
CA LYS A 126 -8.87 11.27 -9.51
C LYS A 126 -8.07 10.91 -8.26
N TRP A 127 -7.13 9.97 -8.37
CA TRP A 127 -6.29 9.48 -7.26
C TRP A 127 -5.60 10.59 -6.45
N ARG A 128 -5.45 11.77 -7.07
CA ARG A 128 -5.04 13.05 -6.46
C ARG A 128 -5.93 13.54 -5.31
N ALA A 129 -7.17 13.08 -5.19
CA ALA A 129 -8.11 13.42 -4.12
C ALA A 129 -8.09 12.42 -2.95
N VAL A 130 -7.54 11.21 -3.14
CA VAL A 130 -7.42 10.19 -2.08
C VAL A 130 -6.23 10.49 -1.17
N ILE A 131 -5.13 10.99 -1.75
CA ILE A 131 -3.91 11.40 -1.05
C ILE A 131 -4.18 12.40 0.10
N PRO A 132 -4.94 13.51 -0.07
CA PRO A 132 -5.18 14.44 1.02
C PRO A 132 -6.03 13.85 2.14
N ILE A 133 -7.02 13.01 1.82
CA ILE A 133 -7.86 12.36 2.84
C ILE A 133 -7.03 11.39 3.68
N PHE A 134 -6.18 10.59 3.02
CA PHE A 134 -5.27 9.67 3.72
C PHE A 134 -4.24 10.43 4.56
N MET A 135 -3.70 11.55 4.07
CA MET A 135 -2.80 12.42 4.83
C MET A 135 -3.48 13.02 6.07
N ILE A 136 -4.74 13.44 5.97
CA ILE A 136 -5.50 13.98 7.12
C ILE A 136 -5.71 12.88 8.17
N VAL A 137 -6.07 11.66 7.75
CA VAL A 137 -6.24 10.52 8.66
C VAL A 137 -4.91 10.15 9.32
N ALA A 138 -3.82 10.07 8.55
CA ALA A 138 -2.49 9.78 9.08
C ALA A 138 -2.02 10.87 10.06
N MET A 139 -2.31 12.15 9.79
CA MET A 139 -1.97 13.27 10.66
C MET A 139 -2.79 13.25 11.96
N ALA A 140 -4.08 12.90 11.90
CA ALA A 140 -4.93 12.74 13.07
C ALA A 140 -4.47 11.58 13.96
N VAL A 141 -4.13 10.43 13.36
CA VAL A 141 -3.60 9.26 14.09
C VAL A 141 -2.23 9.57 14.68
N GLY A 142 -1.33 10.22 13.93
CA GLY A 142 -0.02 10.64 14.42
C GLY A 142 -0.12 11.62 15.58
N GLY A 143 -1.03 12.58 15.53
CA GLY A 143 -1.29 13.52 16.63
C GLY A 143 -1.85 12.84 17.88
N PHE A 144 -2.74 11.86 17.71
CA PHE A 144 -3.28 11.06 18.81
C PHE A 144 -2.18 10.24 19.51
N PHE A 145 -1.34 9.56 18.75
CA PHE A 145 -0.19 8.81 19.28
C PHE A 145 0.86 9.71 19.94
N ALA A 146 1.10 10.91 19.39
CA ALA A 146 2.02 11.88 20.00
C ALA A 146 1.49 12.40 21.34
N ALA A 147 0.18 12.67 21.46
CA ALA A 147 -0.45 13.09 22.71
C ALA A 147 -0.41 11.98 23.78
N ASP A 148 -0.62 10.73 23.37
CA ASP A 148 -0.55 9.57 24.26
C ASP A 148 0.90 9.34 24.75
N TYR A 149 1.87 9.42 23.84
CA TYR A 149 3.30 9.26 24.15
C TYR A 149 3.84 10.38 25.08
N TRP A 150 3.36 11.61 24.95
CA TRP A 150 3.78 12.73 25.81
C TRP A 150 3.16 12.67 27.21
N ARG A 151 1.97 12.07 27.34
CA ARG A 151 1.29 11.86 28.62
C ARG A 151 2.06 10.89 29.52
N ASP A 152 2.68 9.87 28.93
CA ASP A 152 3.50 8.91 29.65
C ASP A 152 4.85 9.51 30.10
N TYR A 153 5.42 10.44 29.30
CA TYR A 153 6.69 11.10 29.62
C TYR A 153 6.62 12.10 30.79
N GLN A 154 5.50 12.79 30.99
CA GLN A 154 5.34 13.79 32.06
C GLN A 154 5.07 13.15 33.44
N SER A 155 4.81 11.84 33.52
CA SER A 155 4.35 11.16 34.73
C SER A 155 5.49 10.61 35.61
N ARG A 156 6.74 10.93 35.29
CA ARG A 156 7.90 10.59 36.13
C ARG A 156 8.49 11.87 36.71
N ASP A 157 7.85 12.36 37.76
CA ASP A 157 8.39 13.39 38.66
C ASP A 157 9.68 12.87 39.29
N HIS A 158 10.81 13.11 38.63
CA HIS A 158 12.14 12.74 39.08
C HIS A 158 12.61 13.55 40.31
N LEU A 159 11.71 14.29 40.96
CA LEU A 159 12.00 15.21 42.05
C LEU A 159 11.61 14.63 43.43
N GLU A 160 10.88 13.52 43.49
CA GLU A 160 10.55 12.86 44.76
C GLU A 160 11.77 12.22 45.47
N GLY A 161 12.88 12.02 44.76
CA GLY A 161 14.09 11.39 45.29
C GLY A 161 15.20 12.35 45.73
N LEU A 162 15.05 13.66 45.53
CA LEU A 162 16.15 14.62 45.73
C LEU A 162 16.24 15.24 47.14
N GLY A 163 15.36 14.85 48.06
CA GLY A 163 15.33 15.39 49.43
C GLY A 163 14.87 16.86 49.47
N SER A 164 14.46 17.33 50.66
CA SER A 164 14.08 18.74 50.83
C SER A 164 15.28 19.64 50.55
N GLY A 165 15.08 20.67 49.72
CA GLY A 165 16.15 21.53 49.24
C GLY A 165 16.88 22.27 50.37
N LEU A 166 18.09 22.75 50.07
CA LEU A 166 19.00 23.50 50.96
C LEU A 166 18.42 24.78 51.62
N ASN A 167 17.12 25.04 51.46
CA ASN A 167 16.40 26.20 51.99
C ASN A 167 15.78 25.95 53.38
N ASP A 168 15.85 24.73 53.91
CA ASP A 168 15.37 24.40 55.26
C ASP A 168 16.41 24.66 56.37
N ALA A 169 17.53 25.32 56.07
CA ALA A 169 18.46 25.72 57.10
C ALA A 169 17.74 26.67 58.10
N PRO A 170 17.79 26.38 59.41
CA PRO A 170 17.22 27.28 60.42
C PRO A 170 17.79 28.68 60.24
N VAL A 171 16.92 29.67 60.04
CA VAL A 171 17.32 31.08 59.96
C VAL A 171 18.10 31.40 61.24
N PRO A 172 19.38 31.83 61.17
CA PRO A 172 20.10 32.24 62.36
C PRO A 172 19.30 33.38 63.02
N GLY A 173 19.13 33.26 64.34
CA GLY A 173 18.37 34.21 65.13
C GLY A 173 18.87 35.64 64.91
N ASN A 174 17.98 36.58 65.17
CA ASN A 174 18.12 38.05 65.13
C ASN A 174 19.29 38.63 65.96
N GLU A 175 20.26 37.81 66.35
CA GLU A 175 21.51 38.11 67.03
C GLU A 175 22.59 38.64 66.06
N ASP A 176 22.50 38.30 64.77
CA ASP A 176 23.42 38.77 63.71
C ASP A 176 22.89 40.00 62.93
N GLN A 177 21.73 40.55 63.29
CA GLN A 177 21.22 41.77 62.69
C GLN A 177 21.89 43.00 63.31
N LEU A 178 22.71 43.70 62.50
CA LEU A 178 23.29 44.99 62.86
C LEU A 178 22.19 45.99 63.26
N PRO A 179 22.37 46.77 64.34
CA PRO A 179 21.35 47.72 64.78
C PRO A 179 21.09 48.75 63.68
N VAL A 180 19.82 48.88 63.28
CA VAL A 180 19.38 49.92 62.35
C VAL A 180 19.50 51.27 63.06
N ILE A 181 20.56 52.02 62.78
CA ILE A 181 20.66 53.42 63.18
C ILE A 181 19.67 54.21 62.31
N THR A 182 18.42 54.32 62.77
CA THR A 182 17.44 55.22 62.16
C THR A 182 17.64 56.63 62.70
N ASN A 183 18.30 57.48 61.93
CA ASN A 183 18.31 58.92 62.17
C ASN A 183 16.94 59.50 61.78
N ALA A 184 15.97 59.41 62.69
CA ALA A 184 14.68 60.06 62.52
C ALA A 184 14.84 61.58 62.78
N PRO A 185 14.47 62.47 61.84
CA PRO A 185 14.50 63.90 62.06
C PRO A 185 13.46 64.33 63.11
N PRO A 186 13.73 65.37 63.93
CA PRO A 186 12.85 65.77 65.02
C PRO A 186 11.52 66.33 64.49
N SER A 187 10.43 65.59 64.69
CA SER A 187 9.08 66.09 64.43
C SER A 187 8.67 67.03 65.56
N ALA A 188 8.52 68.30 65.22
CA ALA A 188 8.07 69.35 66.10
C ALA A 188 6.63 69.12 66.59
N ALA A 189 6.47 69.33 67.90
CA ALA A 189 5.34 69.95 68.60
C ALA A 189 3.91 69.78 68.06
N GLU A 190 3.07 69.13 68.88
CA GLU A 190 1.71 69.52 69.28
C GLU A 190 1.43 68.69 70.56
N GLY A 191 1.06 69.20 71.74
CA GLY A 191 0.31 70.41 72.07
C GLY A 191 -0.99 69.99 72.76
N SER A 192 -0.95 69.81 74.08
CA SER A 192 -2.11 69.86 75.01
C SER A 192 -1.60 70.08 76.44
#